data_AF-A0A6G2Q6W9-F1
#
_entry.id   AF-A0A6G2Q6W9-F1
#
_cell.length_a   1.000
_cell.length_b   1.000
_cell.length_c   1.000
_cell.angle_alpha   90.00
_cell.angle_beta   90.00
_cell.angle_gamma   90.00
#
_symmetry.space_group_name_H-M   'P 1'
#
loop_
_entity.id
_entity.type
_entity.pdbx_description
1 polymer ?
#
loop_
_entity_poly.entity_id
_entity_poly.type
_entity_poly.pdbx_seq_one_letter_code
_entity_poly.pdbx_strand_id
1 'polypeptide(L)'
;GGDWYDAFPLPDGSAVLAIGDVVGHDLAAAVRMGQLRNMLRALAYDSGGDDPAGIMCRLDKVMQGLTSIELVTAVIARIETPDAGPWRLTWTNAGHLPPLLAQPDGHTLLLEEGHAPILGVDPALARETATVTLPPGATLLLYTDGLVERPGEDIGRGLTRLRQHAAALAREPLAVFRDELLTRMSDVQNDDVAVLALRVP
;
A
#
# COMPACT_ATOMS: atom_id res chain seq x y z
N GLY A 1 -15.92 2.96 0.58
CA GLY A 1 -16.04 4.00 -0.46
C GLY A 1 -15.00 3.77 -1.52
N GLY A 2 -14.08 4.73 -1.66
CA GLY A 2 -13.01 4.74 -2.68
C GLY A 2 -11.79 3.88 -2.34
N ASP A 3 -11.54 3.68 -1.05
CA ASP A 3 -10.48 2.82 -0.52
C ASP A 3 -10.53 1.36 -0.99
N TRP A 4 -9.36 0.81 -1.32
CA TRP A 4 -9.20 -0.60 -1.61
C TRP A 4 -7.83 -1.15 -1.29
N TYR A 5 -7.81 -2.46 -1.09
CA TYR A 5 -6.59 -3.24 -0.97
C TYR A 5 -6.74 -4.57 -1.71
N ASP A 6 -5.60 -5.18 -2.04
CA ASP A 6 -5.52 -6.54 -2.56
C ASP A 6 -4.21 -7.22 -2.13
N ALA A 7 -4.26 -8.54 -1.98
CA ALA A 7 -3.10 -9.38 -1.70
C ALA A 7 -3.26 -10.72 -2.42
N PHE A 8 -2.30 -11.09 -3.28
CA PHE A 8 -2.40 -12.34 -4.02
C PHE A 8 -1.03 -12.90 -4.43
N PRO A 9 -0.91 -14.24 -4.48
CA PRO A 9 0.31 -14.89 -4.95
C PRO A 9 0.46 -14.79 -6.47
N LEU A 10 1.70 -14.76 -6.93
CA LEU A 10 2.10 -14.89 -8.33
C LEU A 10 2.62 -16.30 -8.64
N PRO A 11 2.63 -16.73 -9.92
CA PRO A 11 3.12 -18.07 -10.31
C PRO A 11 4.58 -18.35 -9.95
N ASP A 12 5.41 -17.31 -9.78
CA ASP A 12 6.82 -17.41 -9.40
C ASP A 12 7.04 -17.56 -7.88
N GLY A 13 5.95 -17.64 -7.10
CA GLY A 13 6.00 -17.80 -5.64
C GLY A 13 6.13 -16.48 -4.87
N SER A 14 6.31 -15.35 -5.55
CA SER A 14 6.19 -14.03 -4.93
C SER A 14 4.71 -13.68 -4.65
N ALA A 15 4.47 -12.61 -3.89
CA ALA A 15 3.13 -12.09 -3.69
C ALA A 15 3.08 -10.59 -4.01
N VAL A 16 1.95 -10.15 -4.54
CA VAL A 16 1.64 -8.74 -4.75
C VAL A 16 0.74 -8.26 -3.62
N LEU A 17 1.07 -7.09 -3.09
CA LEU A 17 0.27 -6.30 -2.17
C LEU A 17 -0.07 -5.00 -2.89
N ALA A 18 -1.32 -4.57 -2.78
CA ALA A 18 -1.71 -3.28 -3.29
C ALA A 18 -2.68 -2.61 -2.34
N ILE A 19 -2.58 -1.30 -2.25
CA ILE A 19 -3.56 -0.44 -1.57
C ILE A 19 -3.70 0.84 -2.38
N GLY A 20 -4.87 1.46 -2.34
CA GLY A 20 -5.05 2.77 -2.92
C GLY A 20 -6.38 3.37 -2.56
N ASP A 21 -6.52 4.62 -2.96
CA ASP A 21 -7.73 5.40 -2.80
C ASP A 21 -8.09 6.13 -4.11
N VAL A 22 -9.37 6.08 -4.44
CA VAL A 22 -9.99 6.73 -5.58
C VAL A 22 -10.79 7.91 -5.06
N VAL A 23 -10.54 9.10 -5.59
CA VAL A 23 -11.25 10.31 -5.17
C VAL A 23 -12.77 10.11 -5.19
N GLY A 24 -13.39 10.30 -4.02
CA GLY A 24 -14.83 10.22 -3.81
C GLY A 24 -15.25 9.00 -2.98
N HIS A 25 -16.37 9.13 -2.27
CA HIS A 25 -16.85 8.12 -1.33
C HIS A 25 -18.25 7.57 -1.69
N ASP A 26 -18.69 7.77 -2.93
CA ASP A 26 -20.02 7.36 -3.39
C ASP A 26 -20.05 5.97 -4.06
N LEU A 27 -21.25 5.53 -4.45
CA LEU A 27 -21.42 4.25 -5.14
C LEU A 27 -20.62 4.18 -6.46
N ALA A 28 -20.43 5.31 -7.13
CA ALA A 28 -19.65 5.36 -8.36
C ALA A 28 -18.15 5.15 -8.08
N ALA A 29 -17.63 5.70 -6.98
CA ALA A 29 -16.28 5.44 -6.51
C ALA A 29 -16.05 3.95 -6.20
N ALA A 30 -17.00 3.30 -5.53
CA ALA A 30 -16.91 1.86 -5.23
C ALA A 30 -16.86 0.98 -6.51
N VAL A 31 -17.61 1.35 -7.56
CA VAL A 31 -17.58 0.64 -8.85
C VAL A 31 -16.24 0.84 -9.55
N ARG A 32 -15.73 2.10 -9.60
CA ARG A 32 -14.43 2.44 -10.20
C ARG A 32 -13.28 1.72 -9.50
N MET A 33 -13.32 1.69 -8.17
CA MET A 33 -12.37 0.94 -7.35
C MET A 33 -12.35 -0.55 -7.73
N GLY A 34 -13.52 -1.18 -7.85
CA GLY A 34 -13.61 -2.59 -8.23
C GLY A 34 -13.02 -2.87 -9.61
N GLN A 35 -13.21 -1.97 -10.57
CA GLN A 35 -12.58 -2.03 -11.88
C GLN A 35 -11.06 -1.92 -11.79
N LEU A 36 -10.56 -0.92 -11.06
CA LEU A 36 -9.12 -0.68 -10.90
C LEU A 36 -8.41 -1.86 -10.24
N ARG A 37 -8.97 -2.40 -9.15
CA ARG A 37 -8.43 -3.57 -8.46
C ARG A 37 -8.32 -4.78 -9.39
N ASN A 38 -9.37 -5.06 -10.16
CA ASN A 38 -9.38 -6.20 -11.08
C ASN A 38 -8.41 -5.99 -12.26
N MET A 39 -8.30 -4.77 -12.78
CA MET A 39 -7.32 -4.42 -13.81
C MET A 39 -5.90 -4.60 -13.30
N LEU A 40 -5.58 -4.09 -12.10
CA LEU A 40 -4.27 -4.28 -11.50
C LEU A 40 -3.95 -5.76 -11.32
N ARG A 41 -4.89 -6.52 -10.75
CA ARG A 41 -4.70 -7.96 -10.51
C ARG A 41 -4.38 -8.71 -11.80
N ALA A 42 -5.12 -8.42 -12.88
CA ALA A 42 -4.88 -9.03 -14.19
C ALA A 42 -3.51 -8.63 -14.77
N LEU A 43 -3.17 -7.33 -14.73
CA LEU A 43 -1.90 -6.81 -15.25
C LEU A 43 -0.70 -7.34 -14.47
N ALA A 44 -0.80 -7.45 -13.15
CA ALA A 44 0.25 -7.98 -12.29
C ALA A 44 0.44 -9.49 -12.50
N TYR A 45 -0.65 -10.25 -12.65
CA TYR A 45 -0.58 -11.70 -12.88
C TYR A 45 0.02 -12.05 -14.25
N ASP A 46 -0.29 -11.26 -15.28
CA ASP A 46 0.21 -11.44 -16.65
C ASP A 46 1.54 -10.72 -16.93
N SER A 47 2.12 -10.05 -15.92
CA SER A 47 3.26 -9.17 -16.13
C SER A 47 4.55 -9.88 -16.55
N GLY A 48 4.63 -11.20 -16.35
CA GLY A 48 5.83 -11.98 -16.63
C GLY A 48 7.02 -11.64 -15.71
N GLY A 49 6.75 -11.02 -14.56
CA GLY A 49 7.78 -10.62 -13.59
C GLY A 49 8.24 -9.17 -13.73
N ASP A 50 7.47 -8.30 -14.40
CA ASP A 50 7.72 -6.85 -14.35
C ASP A 50 7.82 -6.37 -12.90
N ASP A 51 8.60 -5.30 -12.72
CA ASP A 51 8.69 -4.59 -11.46
C ASP A 51 7.39 -3.80 -11.16
N PRO A 52 7.17 -3.39 -9.89
CA PRO A 52 6.00 -2.62 -9.50
C PRO A 52 5.76 -1.35 -10.34
N ALA A 53 6.81 -0.62 -10.72
CA ALA A 53 6.69 0.56 -11.58
C ALA A 53 6.16 0.22 -12.98
N GLY A 54 6.64 -0.87 -13.59
CA GLY A 54 6.15 -1.37 -14.88
C GLY A 54 4.66 -1.70 -14.83
N ILE A 55 4.23 -2.43 -13.79
CA ILE A 55 2.82 -2.77 -13.57
C ILE A 55 1.98 -1.48 -13.38
N MET A 56 2.47 -0.54 -12.57
CA MET A 56 1.79 0.73 -12.30
C MET A 56 1.66 1.59 -13.56
N CYS A 57 2.68 1.63 -14.43
CA CYS A 57 2.63 2.33 -15.71
C CYS A 57 1.60 1.70 -16.66
N ARG A 58 1.52 0.37 -16.72
CA ARG A 58 0.49 -0.33 -17.50
C ARG A 58 -0.91 -0.01 -16.95
N LEU A 59 -1.09 -0.01 -15.62
CA LEU A 59 -2.35 0.35 -14.99
C LEU A 59 -2.77 1.77 -15.37
N ASP A 60 -1.87 2.75 -15.28
CA ASP A 60 -2.16 4.15 -15.63
C ASP A 60 -2.63 4.30 -17.09
N LYS A 61 -1.94 3.62 -18.01
CA LYS A 61 -2.31 3.62 -19.44
C LYS A 61 -3.70 3.02 -19.68
N VAL A 62 -4.00 1.88 -19.06
CA VAL A 62 -5.31 1.23 -19.23
C VAL A 62 -6.41 2.06 -18.56
N MET A 63 -6.13 2.65 -17.40
CA MET A 63 -7.05 3.53 -16.69
C MET A 63 -7.46 4.73 -17.56
N GLN A 64 -6.50 5.44 -18.13
CA GLN A 64 -6.76 6.60 -19.00
C GLN A 64 -7.40 6.22 -20.34
N GLY A 65 -7.11 5.02 -20.86
CA GLY A 65 -7.65 4.56 -22.14
C GLY A 65 -9.06 3.97 -22.07
N LEU A 66 -9.42 3.29 -20.97
CA LEU A 66 -10.61 2.45 -20.87
C LEU A 66 -11.61 2.87 -19.79
N THR A 67 -11.28 3.85 -18.94
CA THR A 67 -12.11 4.24 -17.80
C THR A 67 -12.33 5.75 -17.75
N SER A 68 -13.26 6.19 -16.91
CA SER A 68 -13.47 7.60 -16.58
C SER A 68 -12.89 7.96 -15.21
N ILE A 69 -11.88 7.20 -14.74
CA ILE A 69 -11.24 7.43 -13.46
C ILE A 69 -10.19 8.52 -13.65
N GLU A 70 -10.32 9.61 -12.90
CA GLU A 70 -9.47 10.81 -13.09
C GLU A 70 -8.17 10.74 -12.29
N LEU A 71 -8.25 10.60 -10.96
CA LEU A 71 -7.08 10.63 -10.08
C LEU A 71 -7.17 9.52 -9.03
N VAL A 72 -6.08 8.78 -8.88
CA VAL A 72 -5.97 7.67 -7.92
C VAL A 72 -4.60 7.69 -7.26
N THR A 73 -4.57 7.59 -5.94
CA THR A 73 -3.34 7.31 -5.20
C THR A 73 -3.24 5.81 -4.94
N ALA A 74 -2.06 5.22 -5.13
CA ALA A 74 -1.87 3.79 -4.88
C ALA A 74 -0.43 3.41 -4.56
N VAL A 75 -0.27 2.37 -3.75
CA VAL A 75 0.98 1.62 -3.62
C VAL A 75 0.77 0.24 -4.21
N ILE A 76 1.70 -0.20 -5.05
CA ILE A 76 1.88 -1.62 -5.38
C ILE A 76 3.24 -2.05 -4.88
N ALA A 77 3.25 -3.19 -4.18
CA ALA A 77 4.45 -3.82 -3.70
C ALA A 77 4.46 -5.30 -4.08
N ARG A 78 5.65 -5.81 -4.37
CA ARG A 78 5.95 -7.21 -4.57
C ARG A 78 6.83 -7.65 -3.40
N ILE A 79 6.43 -8.74 -2.76
CA ILE A 79 7.21 -9.39 -1.72
C ILE A 79 7.68 -10.76 -2.22
N GLU A 80 8.96 -11.02 -2.06
CA GLU A 80 9.58 -12.26 -2.50
C GLU A 80 10.70 -12.69 -1.55
N THR A 81 11.01 -13.97 -1.57
CA THR A 81 12.20 -14.53 -0.93
C THR A 81 12.95 -15.33 -2.00
N PRO A 82 14.21 -14.96 -2.32
CA PRO A 82 15.08 -15.84 -3.10
C PRO A 82 15.29 -17.14 -2.33
N ASP A 83 15.60 -18.26 -3.01
CA ASP A 83 15.85 -19.55 -2.34
C ASP A 83 16.88 -19.41 -1.19
N ALA A 84 16.39 -19.54 0.05
CA ALA A 84 17.11 -19.34 1.32
C ALA A 84 17.69 -17.93 1.57
N GLY A 85 17.23 -16.92 0.84
CA GLY A 85 17.61 -15.51 0.98
C GLY A 85 16.66 -14.70 1.88
N PRO A 86 17.04 -13.47 2.26
CA PRO A 86 16.18 -12.62 3.07
C PRO A 86 14.93 -12.20 2.28
N TRP A 87 13.84 -11.95 2.99
CA TRP A 87 12.63 -11.38 2.39
C TRP A 87 12.93 -10.01 1.82
N ARG A 88 12.46 -9.76 0.60
CA ARG A 88 12.62 -8.50 -0.12
C ARG A 88 11.26 -7.92 -0.42
N LEU A 89 11.12 -6.63 -0.16
CA LEU A 89 10.01 -5.83 -0.64
C LEU A 89 10.52 -4.92 -1.75
N THR A 90 9.81 -4.92 -2.86
CA THR A 90 10.02 -4.01 -3.98
C THR A 90 8.71 -3.28 -4.21
N TRP A 91 8.69 -1.96 -4.31
CA TRP A 91 7.44 -1.19 -4.40
C TRP A 91 7.57 0.07 -5.25
N THR A 92 6.42 0.60 -5.66
CA THR A 92 6.27 1.96 -6.19
C THR A 92 5.05 2.59 -5.54
N ASN A 93 5.11 3.91 -5.31
CA ASN A 93 4.09 4.67 -4.60
C ASN A 93 3.62 5.85 -5.45
N ALA A 94 2.46 5.70 -6.10
CA ALA A 94 1.81 6.71 -6.93
C ALA A 94 1.05 7.74 -6.06
N GLY A 95 1.79 8.58 -5.34
CA GLY A 95 1.26 9.69 -4.54
C GLY A 95 0.42 9.30 -3.32
N HIS A 96 0.52 8.05 -2.86
CA HIS A 96 -0.10 7.56 -1.63
C HIS A 96 0.82 7.75 -0.42
N LEU A 97 0.31 7.46 0.79
CA LEU A 97 1.12 7.51 2.00
C LEU A 97 2.23 6.44 2.01
N PRO A 98 3.41 6.74 2.59
CA PRO A 98 4.53 5.81 2.59
C PRO A 98 4.20 4.56 3.43
N PRO A 99 4.51 3.35 2.94
CA PRO A 99 4.38 2.13 3.73
C PRO A 99 5.15 2.23 5.05
N LEU A 100 4.63 1.62 6.11
CA LEU A 100 5.29 1.57 7.41
C LEU A 100 5.90 0.19 7.63
N LEU A 101 7.19 0.13 7.93
CA LEU A 101 7.89 -1.07 8.36
C LEU A 101 8.12 -1.02 9.88
N ALA A 102 7.51 -1.94 10.62
CA ALA A 102 7.70 -2.11 12.06
C ALA A 102 8.55 -3.36 12.33
N GLN A 103 9.68 -3.20 13.01
CA GLN A 103 10.62 -4.26 13.33
C GLN A 103 10.36 -4.84 14.73
N PRO A 104 10.71 -6.12 15.01
CA PRO A 104 10.44 -6.77 16.30
C PRO A 104 11.10 -6.12 17.53
N ASP A 105 12.12 -5.30 17.30
CA ASP A 105 12.80 -4.51 18.34
C ASP A 105 12.09 -3.19 18.66
N GLY A 106 10.99 -2.88 17.97
CA GLY A 106 10.21 -1.65 18.14
C GLY A 106 10.68 -0.51 17.24
N HIS A 107 11.71 -0.68 16.42
CA HIS A 107 12.07 0.31 15.42
C HIS A 107 11.02 0.39 14.30
N THR A 108 10.71 1.61 13.87
CA THR A 108 9.77 1.86 12.78
C THR A 108 10.35 2.79 11.73
N LEU A 109 10.12 2.45 10.46
CA LEU A 109 10.58 3.20 9.29
C LEU A 109 9.41 3.46 8.35
N LEU A 110 9.25 4.71 7.92
CA LEU A 110 8.41 5.01 6.77
C LEU A 110 9.26 4.76 5.52
N LEU A 111 8.72 4.00 4.57
CA LEU A 111 9.37 3.70 3.31
C LEU A 111 9.09 4.83 2.31
N GLU A 112 9.88 5.89 2.41
CA GLU A 112 9.75 7.15 1.64
C GLU A 112 10.44 7.11 0.26
N GLU A 113 10.90 5.94 -0.19
CA GLU A 113 11.42 5.78 -1.55
C GLU A 113 10.33 5.29 -2.51
N GLY A 114 10.65 5.24 -3.81
CA GLY A 114 9.74 4.72 -4.84
C GLY A 114 8.57 5.66 -5.15
N HIS A 115 8.72 6.95 -4.83
CA HIS A 115 7.73 7.96 -5.16
C HIS A 115 7.51 8.05 -6.67
N ALA A 116 6.25 8.06 -7.05
CA ALA A 116 5.77 8.16 -8.42
C ALA A 116 4.61 9.15 -8.50
N PRO A 117 4.37 9.75 -9.68
CA PRO A 117 3.19 10.59 -9.88
C PRO A 117 1.88 9.83 -9.65
N ILE A 118 0.89 10.54 -9.13
CA ILE A 118 -0.51 10.08 -9.02
C ILE A 118 -0.98 9.54 -10.38
N LEU A 119 -1.74 8.45 -10.36
CA LEU A 119 -2.31 7.88 -11.57
C LEU A 119 -3.32 8.85 -12.20
N GLY A 120 -3.35 8.90 -13.53
CA GLY A 120 -4.28 9.73 -14.31
C GLY A 120 -3.78 11.13 -14.64
N VAL A 121 -2.61 11.53 -14.11
CA VAL A 121 -1.99 12.83 -14.46
C VAL A 121 -1.33 12.77 -15.83
N ASP A 122 -0.31 11.93 -15.99
CA ASP A 122 0.41 11.74 -17.26
C ASP A 122 1.11 10.37 -17.24
N PRO A 123 0.73 9.44 -18.15
CA PRO A 123 1.28 8.09 -18.16
C PRO A 123 2.70 8.04 -18.74
N ALA A 124 3.20 9.13 -19.31
CA ALA A 124 4.57 9.26 -19.80
C ALA A 124 5.57 9.66 -18.71
N LEU A 125 5.10 10.12 -17.54
CA LEU A 125 5.99 10.42 -16.42
C LEU A 125 6.65 9.14 -15.88
N ALA A 126 7.94 9.24 -15.64
CA ALA A 126 8.74 8.15 -15.10
C ALA A 126 8.23 7.76 -13.70
N ARG A 127 8.26 6.45 -13.44
CA ARG A 127 7.92 5.86 -12.15
C ARG A 127 9.11 5.05 -11.68
N GLU A 128 9.46 5.21 -10.42
CA GLU A 128 10.60 4.52 -9.82
C GLU A 128 10.11 3.36 -8.96
N THR A 129 10.92 2.30 -8.96
CA THR A 129 10.77 1.17 -8.07
C THR A 129 11.84 1.27 -6.99
N ALA A 130 11.43 1.22 -5.73
CA ALA A 130 12.33 1.11 -4.58
C ALA A 130 12.37 -0.32 -4.06
N THR A 131 13.40 -0.65 -3.27
CA THR A 131 13.59 -2.00 -2.71
C THR A 131 14.19 -1.93 -1.32
N VAL A 132 13.70 -2.77 -0.42
CA VAL A 132 14.20 -2.90 0.95
C VAL A 132 14.19 -4.37 1.38
N THR A 133 15.16 -4.73 2.19
CA THR A 133 15.19 -6.04 2.86
C THR A 133 14.29 -6.00 4.10
N LEU A 134 13.42 -6.98 4.24
CA LEU A 134 12.56 -7.15 5.41
C LEU A 134 13.26 -8.08 6.41
N PRO A 135 13.62 -7.59 7.61
CA PRO A 135 14.20 -8.46 8.63
C PRO A 135 13.17 -9.47 9.14
N PRO A 136 13.58 -10.65 9.62
CA PRO A 136 12.67 -11.66 10.16
C PRO A 136 11.74 -11.10 11.23
N GLY A 137 10.47 -11.52 11.20
CA GLY A 137 9.43 -11.03 12.10
C GLY A 137 8.96 -9.58 11.86
N ALA A 138 9.52 -8.85 10.89
CA ALA A 138 9.08 -7.49 10.60
C ALA A 138 7.65 -7.46 10.04
N THR A 139 6.91 -6.43 10.41
CA THR A 139 5.55 -6.18 9.95
C THR A 139 5.54 -5.00 8.98
N LEU A 140 5.15 -5.26 7.73
CA LEU A 140 4.84 -4.24 6.74
C LEU A 140 3.37 -3.83 6.89
N LEU A 141 3.13 -2.52 6.85
CA LEU A 141 1.82 -1.89 6.89
C LEU A 141 1.64 -1.01 5.65
N LEU A 142 0.56 -1.28 4.92
CA LEU A 142 -0.02 -0.40 3.90
C LEU A 142 -1.36 0.10 4.45
N TYR A 143 -1.64 1.38 4.30
CA TYR A 143 -2.82 2.02 4.90
C TYR A 143 -3.24 3.24 4.09
N THR A 144 -4.55 3.52 4.11
CA THR A 144 -5.12 4.75 3.54
C THR A 144 -5.04 5.91 4.54
N ASP A 145 -5.25 7.12 4.05
CA ASP A 145 -5.14 8.35 4.85
C ASP A 145 -6.17 8.42 5.98
N GLY A 146 -7.37 7.85 5.81
CA GLY A 146 -8.36 7.74 6.88
C GLY A 146 -7.85 7.09 8.18
N LEU A 147 -6.75 6.31 8.12
CA LEU A 147 -6.10 5.77 9.32
C LEU A 147 -5.37 6.86 10.14
N VAL A 148 -4.77 7.85 9.48
CA VAL A 148 -3.83 8.81 10.09
C VAL A 148 -4.31 10.25 10.04
N GLU A 149 -5.16 10.59 9.08
CA GLU A 149 -5.71 11.93 8.88
C GLU A 149 -6.74 12.26 9.95
N ARG A 150 -6.65 13.49 10.46
CA ARG A 150 -7.61 14.04 11.40
C ARG A 150 -7.87 15.50 11.04
N PRO A 151 -9.13 15.98 11.09
CA PRO A 151 -9.44 17.36 10.75
C PRO A 151 -8.66 18.36 11.60
N GLY A 152 -8.00 19.32 10.94
CA GLY A 152 -7.23 20.37 11.61
C GLY A 152 -5.89 19.90 12.18
N GLU A 153 -5.43 18.70 11.83
CA GLU A 153 -4.12 18.18 12.25
C GLU A 153 -3.22 17.94 11.05
N ASP A 154 -1.92 18.23 11.22
CA ASP A 154 -0.90 17.87 10.24
C ASP A 154 -0.74 16.35 10.10
N ILE A 155 -0.68 15.87 8.86
CA ILE A 155 -0.55 14.44 8.53
C ILE A 155 0.67 13.79 9.21
N GLY A 156 1.77 14.53 9.39
CA GLY A 156 2.99 14.07 10.05
C GLY A 156 2.76 13.71 11.52
N ARG A 157 1.82 14.36 12.21
CA ARG A 157 1.42 13.97 13.57
C ARG A 157 0.66 12.65 13.59
N GLY A 158 -0.21 12.43 12.60
CA GLY A 158 -0.89 11.15 12.36
C GLY A 158 0.10 10.01 12.13
N LEU A 159 1.06 10.22 11.22
CA LEU A 159 2.14 9.27 10.94
C LEU A 159 3.01 9.01 12.17
N THR A 160 3.30 10.03 12.98
CA THR A 160 4.06 9.88 14.24
C THR A 160 3.32 8.97 15.22
N ARG A 161 2.01 9.16 15.41
CA ARG A 161 1.19 8.26 16.25
C ARG A 161 1.18 6.84 15.72
N LEU A 162 0.96 6.67 14.41
CA LEU A 162 0.96 5.36 13.77
C LEU A 162 2.26 4.60 14.06
N ARG A 163 3.41 5.26 13.88
CA ARG A 163 4.73 4.71 14.21
C ARG A 163 4.86 4.31 15.68
N GLN A 164 4.42 5.17 16.60
CA GLN A 164 4.50 4.89 18.04
C GLN A 164 3.63 3.70 18.44
N HIS A 165 2.41 3.61 17.94
CA HIS A 165 1.51 2.49 18.24
C HIS A 165 1.99 1.19 17.61
N ALA A 166 2.46 1.23 16.36
CA ALA A 166 3.05 0.06 15.70
C ALA A 166 4.31 -0.43 16.44
N ALA A 167 5.19 0.47 16.87
CA ALA A 167 6.36 0.13 17.68
C ALA A 167 5.97 -0.58 18.99
N ALA A 168 4.98 -0.06 19.70
CA ALA A 168 4.49 -0.64 20.95
C ALA A 168 3.85 -2.03 20.78
N LEU A 169 3.34 -2.33 19.59
CA LEU A 169 2.67 -3.59 19.26
C LEU A 169 3.58 -4.57 18.50
N ALA A 170 4.82 -4.20 18.18
CA ALA A 170 5.64 -4.92 17.18
C ALA A 170 5.86 -6.42 17.47
N ARG A 171 5.78 -6.83 18.74
CA ARG A 171 5.93 -8.22 19.18
C ARG A 171 4.62 -8.98 19.34
N GLU A 172 3.49 -8.30 19.28
CA GLU A 172 2.17 -8.93 19.37
C GLU A 172 1.91 -9.79 18.14
N PRO A 173 1.16 -10.91 18.25
CA PRO A 173 0.70 -11.68 17.10
C PRO A 173 0.05 -10.78 16.04
N LEU A 174 0.23 -11.06 14.74
CA LEU A 174 -0.18 -10.15 13.66
C LEU A 174 -1.66 -9.73 13.74
N ALA A 175 -2.56 -10.64 14.13
CA ALA A 175 -3.98 -10.33 14.32
C ALA A 175 -4.18 -9.32 15.45
N VAL A 176 -3.54 -9.52 16.60
CA VAL A 176 -3.58 -8.59 17.75
C VAL A 176 -2.96 -7.26 17.39
N PHE A 177 -1.80 -7.26 16.73
CA PHE A 177 -1.14 -6.05 16.23
C PHE A 177 -2.11 -5.21 15.39
N ARG A 178 -2.78 -5.81 14.40
CA ARG A 178 -3.72 -5.11 13.51
C ARG A 178 -4.92 -4.56 14.29
N ASP A 179 -5.56 -5.39 15.10
CA ASP A 179 -6.83 -5.02 15.76
C ASP A 179 -6.59 -3.93 16.84
N GLU A 180 -5.51 -4.04 17.60
CA GLU A 180 -5.10 -3.03 18.57
C GLU A 180 -4.63 -1.74 17.90
N LEU A 181 -3.92 -1.83 16.77
CA LEU A 181 -3.50 -0.65 16.03
C LEU A 181 -4.72 0.12 15.53
N LEU A 182 -5.68 -0.56 14.90
CA LEU A 182 -6.93 0.07 14.47
C LEU A 182 -7.65 0.72 15.65
N THR A 183 -7.82 0.00 16.76
CA THR A 183 -8.47 0.53 17.97
C THR A 183 -7.79 1.80 18.48
N ARG A 184 -6.46 1.83 18.58
CA ARG A 184 -5.69 2.99 19.05
C ARG A 184 -5.73 4.18 18.10
N MET A 185 -5.92 3.94 16.80
CA MET A 185 -5.99 5.01 15.80
C MET A 185 -7.41 5.60 15.68
N SER A 186 -8.45 4.89 16.12
CA SER A 186 -9.88 5.15 15.86
C SER A 186 -10.50 6.37 16.58
N ASP A 187 -9.77 7.08 17.44
CA ASP A 187 -10.34 8.13 18.31
C ASP A 187 -11.09 9.27 17.58
N VAL A 188 -10.88 9.46 16.27
CA VAL A 188 -11.50 10.54 15.46
C VAL A 188 -11.66 10.11 13.99
N GLN A 189 -12.44 9.05 13.69
CA GLN A 189 -12.64 8.60 12.30
C GLN A 189 -13.74 9.37 11.57
N ASN A 190 -13.40 9.94 10.41
CA ASN A 190 -14.34 10.63 9.51
C ASN A 190 -14.33 10.09 8.06
N ASP A 191 -13.40 9.21 7.72
CA ASP A 191 -13.25 8.64 6.37
C ASP A 191 -13.16 7.11 6.40
N ASP A 192 -13.24 6.50 5.22
CA ASP A 192 -12.98 5.07 5.04
C ASP A 192 -11.54 4.73 5.47
N VAL A 193 -11.36 3.52 6.03
CA VAL A 193 -10.06 3.04 6.48
C VAL A 193 -9.80 1.67 5.88
N ALA A 194 -8.73 1.56 5.10
CA ALA A 194 -8.15 0.31 4.67
C ALA A 194 -6.77 0.12 5.28
N VAL A 195 -6.51 -1.08 5.80
CA VAL A 195 -5.19 -1.49 6.32
C VAL A 195 -4.86 -2.89 5.84
N LEU A 196 -3.67 -3.04 5.27
CA LEU A 196 -3.07 -4.32 4.94
C LEU A 196 -1.81 -4.49 5.76
N ALA A 197 -1.78 -5.54 6.59
CA ALA A 197 -0.65 -5.90 7.42
C ALA A 197 -0.09 -7.26 7.00
N LEU A 198 1.22 -7.31 6.73
CA LEU A 198 1.94 -8.54 6.41
C LEU A 198 3.13 -8.68 7.35
N ARG A 199 3.33 -9.86 7.93
CA ARG A 199 4.53 -10.17 8.71
C ARG A 199 5.34 -11.25 8.03
N VAL A 200 6.62 -10.97 7.82
CA VAL A 200 7.56 -11.98 7.34
C VAL A 200 7.91 -12.96 8.47
N PRO A 201 8.09 -14.26 8.18
CA PRO A 201 8.51 -15.27 9.15
C PRO A 201 9.74 -14.90 9.98
#